data_AF-A0A916Q2W5-F1
#
_entry.id   AF-A0A916Q2W5-F1
#
_cell.length_a   1.000
_cell.length_b   1.000
_cell.length_c   1.000
_cell.angle_alpha   90.00
_cell.angle_beta   90.00
_cell.angle_gamma   90.00
#
_symmetry.space_group_name_H-M   'P 1'
#
loop_
_entity.id
_entity.type
_entity.pdbx_description
1 polymer ?
#
loop_
_entity_poly.entity_id
_entity_poly.type
_entity_poly.pdbx_seq_one_letter_code
_entity_poly.pdbx_strand_id
1 'polypeptide(L)' 'MLQTIQGIYRNGKVELAEVPQDITESQVFVTFFKPESVSRANQFMSFGMFSGSQQSTEADFRDAEFNGDIDDALGWA' A
#
# COMPACT_ATOMS: atom_id res chain seq x y z
N MET A 1 -32.50 -0.74 -0.47
CA MET A 1 -31.51 -0.94 -1.56
C MET A 1 -30.45 0.13 -1.39
N LEU A 2 -29.16 -0.20 -1.54
CA LEU A 2 -28.07 0.78 -1.45
C LEU A 2 -27.82 1.35 -2.84
N GLN A 3 -27.77 2.68 -2.95
CA GLN A 3 -27.35 3.39 -4.16
C GLN A 3 -26.04 4.11 -3.88
N THR A 4 -25.13 4.06 -4.84
CA THR A 4 -23.85 4.75 -4.79
C THR A 4 -23.83 5.81 -5.86
N ILE A 5 -23.63 7.06 -5.47
CA ILE A 5 -23.59 8.21 -6.37
C ILE A 5 -22.22 8.86 -6.24
N GLN A 6 -21.62 9.17 -7.38
CA GLN A 6 -20.37 9.92 -7.41
C GLN A 6 -20.63 11.39 -7.06
N GLY A 7 -19.71 12.02 -6.34
CA GLY A 7 -19.75 13.45 -6.06
C GLY A 7 -18.37 14.04 -5.87
N ILE A 8 -18.30 15.37 -5.82
CA ILE A 8 -17.08 16.14 -5.60
C ILE A 8 -17.26 16.94 -4.31
N TYR A 9 -16.27 16.86 -3.41
CA TYR A 9 -16.21 17.73 -2.23
C TYR A 9 -15.47 19.02 -2.55
N ARG A 10 -16.11 20.17 -2.31
CA ARG A 10 -15.53 21.50 -2.49
C ARG A 10 -16.11 22.47 -1.46
N ASN A 11 -15.25 23.24 -0.79
CA ASN A 11 -15.65 24.31 0.14
C ASN A 11 -16.66 23.86 1.23
N GLY A 12 -16.48 22.66 1.80
CA GLY A 12 -17.38 22.15 2.84
C GLY A 12 -18.69 21.53 2.33
N LYS A 13 -18.90 21.45 1.01
CA LYS A 13 -20.09 20.88 0.40
C LYS A 13 -19.73 19.68 -0.49
N VAL A 14 -20.59 18.66 -0.50
CA VAL A 14 -20.53 17.56 -1.47
C VAL A 14 -21.53 17.87 -2.57
N GLU A 15 -21.04 18.02 -3.79
CA GLU A 15 -21.87 18.19 -4.99
C GLU A 15 -22.00 16.82 -5.66
N LEU A 16 -23.23 16.30 -5.73
CA LEU A 16 -23.51 15.02 -6.39
C LEU A 16 -23.41 15.21 -7.91
N ALA A 17 -22.79 14.26 -8.60
CA ALA A 17 -22.69 14.26 -10.07
C ALA A 17 -24.04 13.96 -10.74
N GLU A 18 -24.94 13.30 -10.02
CA GLU A 18 -26.28 12.95 -10.47
C GLU A 18 -27.28 13.06 -9.32
N VAL A 19 -28.54 13.32 -9.67
CA VAL A 19 -29.64 13.33 -8.71
C VAL A 19 -30.21 11.91 -8.65
N PRO A 20 -30.25 11.26 -7.48
CA PRO A 20 -30.87 9.95 -7.36
C PRO A 20 -32.35 10.01 -7.71
N GLN A 21 -32.78 9.11 -8.59
CA GLN A 21 -34.21 8.90 -8.84
C GLN A 21 -34.79 8.11 -7.67
N ASP A 22 -36.00 8.49 -7.24
CA ASP A 22 -36.77 7.85 -6.16
C ASP A 22 -36.18 7.96 -4.74
N ILE A 23 -35.31 8.95 -4.48
CA ILE A 23 -34.81 9.27 -3.13
C ILE A 23 -35.13 10.73 -2.81
N THR A 24 -36.15 10.95 -1.97
CA THR A 24 -36.49 12.29 -1.46
C THR A 24 -35.63 12.71 -0.26
N GLU A 25 -35.33 11.77 0.64
CA GLU A 25 -34.52 11.97 1.84
C GLU A 25 -33.80 10.67 2.22
N SER A 26 -32.53 10.74 2.61
CA SER A 26 -31.76 9.60 3.12
C SER A 26 -30.56 10.06 3.95
N GLN A 27 -30.16 9.24 4.92
CA GLN A 27 -28.96 9.47 5.72
C GLN A 27 -27.70 9.05 4.93
N VAL A 28 -26.69 9.92 4.91
CA VAL A 28 -25.42 9.68 4.21
C VAL A 28 -24.22 9.74 5.14
N PHE A 29 -23.19 8.93 4.85
CA PHE A 29 -21.88 8.98 5.51
C PHE A 29 -20.82 9.38 4.49
N VAL A 30 -19.98 10.34 4.86
CA VAL A 30 -18.89 10.84 3.98
C VAL A 30 -17.55 10.61 4.67
N THR A 31 -16.69 9.83 4.02
CA THR A 31 -15.33 9.53 4.51
C THR A 31 -14.31 10.17 3.58
N PHE A 32 -13.42 10.98 4.13
CA PHE A 32 -12.35 11.62 3.39
C PHE A 32 -11.05 10.85 3.52
N PHE A 33 -10.48 10.44 2.40
CA PHE A 33 -9.10 9.94 2.38
C PHE A 33 -8.16 11.13 2.27
N LYS A 34 -7.38 11.40 3.32
CA LYS A 34 -6.26 12.33 3.23
C LYS A 34 -5.10 11.57 2.61
N PRO A 35 -4.60 11.94 1.42
CA PRO A 35 -3.39 11.34 0.92
C PRO A 35 -2.29 11.69 1.90
N GLU A 36 -1.72 10.69 2.58
CA GLU A 36 -0.44 10.89 3.23
C GLU A 36 0.53 11.29 2.12
N SER A 37 1.16 12.46 2.27
CA SER A 37 2.30 12.81 1.44
C SER A 37 3.42 11.83 1.80
N VAL A 38 3.43 10.67 1.16
CA VAL A 38 4.59 9.81 1.17
C VAL A 38 5.65 10.66 0.49
N SER A 39 6.55 11.26 1.28
CA SER A 39 7.76 11.84 0.72
C SER A 39 8.48 10.65 0.11
N ARG A 40 8.22 10.40 -1.17
CA ARG A 40 8.92 9.42 -1.96
C ARG A 40 10.29 10.03 -2.18
N ALA A 41 11.12 10.04 -1.13
CA ALA A 41 12.55 10.07 -1.33
C ALA A 41 12.79 8.98 -2.38
N ASN A 42 13.35 9.35 -3.52
CA ASN A 42 13.73 8.39 -4.56
C ASN A 42 14.78 7.46 -3.95
N GLN A 43 14.34 6.48 -3.17
CA GLN A 43 15.15 5.40 -2.69
C GLN A 43 15.16 4.39 -3.82
N PHE A 44 16.23 4.43 -4.60
CA PHE A 44 16.57 3.30 -5.45
C PHE A 44 16.64 2.08 -4.54
N MET A 45 15.80 1.07 -4.79
CA MET A 45 15.90 -0.20 -4.08
C MET A 45 17.27 -0.81 -4.43
N SER A 46 18.15 -0.89 -3.45
CA SER A 46 19.37 -1.69 -3.56
C SER A 46 19.09 -3.10 -3.04
N PHE A 47 19.82 -4.07 -3.55
CA PHE A 47 19.77 -5.46 -3.08
C PHE A 47 19.91 -5.48 -1.54
N GLY A 48 18.98 -6.18 -0.86
CA GLY A 48 18.97 -6.27 0.61
C GLY A 48 18.27 -5.14 1.36
N MET A 49 17.42 -4.31 0.75
CA MET A 49 16.57 -3.36 1.50
C MET A 49 15.11 -3.83 1.57
N PHE A 50 14.58 -3.98 2.79
CA PHE A 50 13.14 -4.16 3.04
C PHE A 50 12.41 -2.79 2.96
N SER A 51 11.09 -2.79 2.74
CA SER A 51 10.32 -1.55 2.71
C SER A 51 10.38 -0.82 4.05
N GLY A 52 10.94 0.39 4.10
CA GLY A 52 11.07 1.18 5.32
C GLY A 52 12.37 1.99 5.36
N SER A 53 12.67 2.56 6.52
CA SER A 53 13.91 3.33 6.76
C SER A 53 15.06 2.49 7.33
N GLN A 54 14.82 1.22 7.62
CA GLN A 54 15.81 0.32 8.19
C GLN A 54 16.58 -0.38 7.08
N GLN A 55 17.90 -0.18 7.07
CA GLN A 55 18.82 -0.87 6.19
C GLN A 55 19.18 -2.21 6.81
N SER A 56 19.10 -3.30 6.03
CA SER A 56 19.55 -4.61 6.50
C SER A 56 21.05 -4.62 6.76
N THR A 57 21.44 -5.35 7.79
CA THR A 57 22.81 -5.60 8.20
C THR A 57 23.22 -7.02 7.83
N GLU A 58 24.52 -7.32 7.85
CA GLU A 58 25.02 -8.68 7.60
C GLU A 58 24.36 -9.73 8.52
N ALA A 59 24.00 -9.34 9.74
CA ALA A 59 23.34 -10.21 10.70
C ALA A 59 21.97 -10.70 10.21
N ASP A 60 21.25 -9.90 9.43
CA ASP A 60 19.93 -10.24 8.90
C ASP A 60 20.00 -11.30 7.78
N PHE A 61 21.17 -11.53 7.19
CA PHE A 61 21.39 -12.52 6.14
C PHE A 61 21.96 -13.84 6.66
N ARG A 62 22.37 -13.91 7.94
CA ARG A 62 22.96 -15.12 8.54
C ARG A 62 22.00 -16.31 8.54
N ASP A 63 20.70 -16.07 8.73
CA ASP A 63 19.69 -17.12 8.73
C ASP A 63 19.42 -17.66 7.31
N ALA A 64 19.75 -16.88 6.28
CA ALA A 64 19.65 -17.27 4.87
C ALA A 64 20.98 -17.81 4.31
N GLU A 65 22.04 -17.87 5.13
CA GLU A 65 23.33 -18.38 4.72
C GLU A 65 23.21 -19.88 4.42
N PHE A 66 23.43 -20.23 3.16
CA PHE A 66 23.40 -21.61 2.72
C PHE A 66 24.61 -22.35 3.32
N ASN A 67 24.34 -23.10 4.38
CA ASN A 67 25.30 -24.04 4.96
C ASN A 67 25.05 -25.39 4.29
N GLY A 68 25.65 -25.58 3.11
CA GLY A 68 25.58 -26.86 2.40
C GLY A 68 25.99 -28.01 3.32
N ASP A 69 25.25 -29.11 3.29
CA ASP A 69 25.58 -30.27 4.09
C ASP A 69 26.60 -31.17 3.36
N ILE A 70 27.16 -32.14 4.08
CA ILE A 70 28.13 -33.09 3.51
C ILE A 70 27.48 -34.00 2.45
N ASP A 71 26.14 -34.07 2.39
CA ASP A 71 25.39 -34.85 1.41
C ASP A 71 25.20 -34.08 0.08
N ASP A 72 25.47 -32.77 0.05
CA ASP A 72 25.56 -31.92 -1.16
C ASP A 72 26.83 -32.19 -2.01
N ALA A 73 27.46 -33.37 -1.87
CA ALA A 73 28.59 -33.85 -2.67
C ALA A 73 28.26 -34.07 -4.16
N LEU A 74 27.49 -33.17 -4.76
CA LEU A 74 27.35 -33.02 -6.20
C LEU A 74 28.61 -32.31 -6.69
N GLY A 75 29.49 -33.07 -7.33
CA GLY A 75 30.68 -32.56 -8.00
C GLY A 75 30.30 -31.66 -9.16
N TRP A 76 30.17 -30.36 -8.91
CA TRP A 76 30.19 -29.33 -9.94
C TRP A 76 31.62 -28.80 -10.04
N ALA A 77 32.50 -29.63 -10.61
CA ALA A 77 33.77 -29.20 -11.19
C ALA A 77 33.57 -28.85 -12.66
#